data_AF-A0A5J6DRG9-F1
#
_entry.id   AF-A0A5J6DRG9-F1
#
_cell.length_a   1.000
_cell.length_b   1.000
_cell.length_c   1.000
_cell.angle_alpha   90.00
_cell.angle_beta   90.00
_cell.angle_gamma   90.00
#
_symmetry.space_group_name_H-M   'P 1'
#
loop_
_entity.id
_entity.type
_entity.pdbx_description
1 polymer ?
#
loop_
_entity_poly.entity_id
_entity_poly.type
_entity_poly.pdbx_seq_one_letter_code
_entity_poly.pdbx_strand_id
1 'polypeptide(L)'
;DLIEGESELVFGFNVEYFSGMFVMFFMAEYMMIIFMSMLISIMFSGLNLYSIFFFFVVMFYMFLIIWIRGVLPRIRYDELMYMCWKQILPLSLIYLIFVFGLKMIMIYLY
;
A
#
# COMPACT_ATOMS: atom_id res chain seq x y z
N ASP A 1 -1.39 -7.71 8.77
CA ASP A 1 -1.48 -9.20 8.77
C ASP A 1 -0.22 -9.92 9.24
N LEU A 2 1.01 -9.46 8.97
CA LEU A 2 2.23 -10.13 9.47
C LEU A 2 2.47 -9.95 10.98
N ILE A 3 2.41 -8.70 11.46
CA ILE A 3 2.58 -8.38 12.89
C ILE A 3 1.49 -9.04 13.76
N GLU A 4 0.31 -9.25 13.18
CA GLU A 4 -0.83 -9.92 13.82
C GLU A 4 -0.83 -11.45 13.62
N GLY A 5 -0.11 -11.94 12.60
CA GLY A 5 0.03 -13.35 12.25
C GLY A 5 1.23 -14.05 12.90
N GLU A 6 2.28 -13.34 13.31
CA GLU A 6 3.30 -13.96 14.19
C GLU A 6 2.83 -14.07 15.65
N SER A 7 1.66 -13.53 15.93
CA SER A 7 1.07 -13.42 17.24
C SER A 7 -0.27 -14.15 17.37
N GLU A 8 -0.55 -15.10 16.47
CA GLU A 8 -1.68 -16.05 16.62
C GLU A 8 -1.50 -17.02 17.81
N LEU A 9 -0.35 -16.98 18.50
CA LEU A 9 -0.14 -17.63 19.80
C LEU A 9 -0.60 -16.76 21.01
N VAL A 10 -0.65 -15.43 20.86
CA VAL A 10 -1.11 -14.41 21.84
C VAL A 10 -1.39 -13.13 21.05
N PHE A 11 -2.66 -12.68 20.91
CA PHE A 11 -3.24 -11.61 20.04
C PHE A 11 -2.41 -10.31 19.79
N GLY A 12 -1.17 -10.43 19.34
CA GLY A 12 -0.23 -9.35 19.03
C GLY A 12 -0.02 -8.29 20.09
N PHE A 13 0.30 -7.10 19.59
CA PHE A 13 0.33 -5.85 20.35
C PHE A 13 -1.07 -5.41 20.80
N ASN A 14 -2.13 -6.02 20.25
CA ASN A 14 -3.51 -5.71 20.56
C ASN A 14 -3.99 -6.34 21.89
N VAL A 15 -3.26 -7.31 22.47
CA VAL A 15 -3.61 -7.96 23.76
C VAL A 15 -3.62 -6.97 24.93
N GLU A 16 -2.74 -5.96 24.91
CA GLU A 16 -2.55 -5.06 26.04
C GLU A 16 -3.62 -3.94 26.10
N TYR A 17 -4.38 -3.76 25.01
CA TYR A 17 -5.34 -2.67 24.90
C TYR A 17 -6.75 -3.12 25.26
N PHE A 18 -7.31 -2.49 26.29
CA PHE A 18 -8.72 -2.66 26.66
C PHE A 18 -9.66 -2.01 25.64
N SER A 19 -10.90 -2.52 25.62
CA SER A 19 -11.98 -2.32 24.64
C SER A 19 -11.99 -1.00 23.84
N GLY A 20 -11.87 0.16 24.48
CA GLY A 20 -11.93 1.46 23.79
C GLY A 20 -10.70 1.78 22.93
N MET A 21 -9.50 1.51 23.44
CA MET A 21 -8.26 1.75 22.69
C MET A 21 -8.11 0.74 21.54
N PHE A 22 -8.55 -0.49 21.75
CA PHE A 22 -8.66 -1.51 20.71
C PHE A 22 -9.49 -1.02 19.51
N VAL A 23 -10.68 -0.48 19.76
CA VAL A 23 -11.56 0.07 18.69
C VAL A 23 -10.87 1.19 17.91
N MET A 24 -10.09 2.05 18.57
CA MET A 24 -9.36 3.11 17.87
C MET A 24 -8.26 2.57 16.96
N PHE A 25 -7.58 1.48 17.31
CA PHE A 25 -6.62 0.84 16.41
C PHE A 25 -7.28 0.27 15.16
N PHE A 26 -8.41 -0.44 15.29
CA PHE A 26 -9.14 -0.92 14.10
C PHE A 26 -9.63 0.23 13.23
N MET A 27 -10.20 1.27 13.84
CA MET A 27 -10.61 2.45 13.06
C MET A 27 -9.42 3.09 12.36
N ALA A 28 -8.26 3.19 13.01
CA ALA A 28 -7.06 3.74 12.40
C ALA A 28 -6.56 2.88 11.23
N GLU A 29 -6.55 1.55 11.34
CA GLU A 29 -6.16 0.65 10.24
C GLU A 29 -7.09 0.80 9.03
N TYR A 30 -8.41 0.82 9.24
CA TYR A 30 -9.36 1.02 8.14
C TYR A 30 -9.25 2.42 7.53
N MET A 31 -9.02 3.46 8.34
CA MET A 31 -8.77 4.82 7.85
C MET A 31 -7.49 4.88 7.02
N MET A 32 -6.43 4.15 7.40
CA MET A 32 -5.20 4.07 6.62
C MET A 32 -5.41 3.37 5.28
N ILE A 33 -6.23 2.32 5.22
CA ILE A 33 -6.58 1.66 3.94
C ILE A 33 -7.29 2.66 3.01
N ILE A 34 -8.26 3.41 3.53
CA ILE A 34 -8.97 4.45 2.77
C ILE A 34 -7.99 5.53 2.29
N PHE A 35 -7.14 6.03 3.18
CA PHE A 35 -6.17 7.08 2.85
C PHE A 35 -5.17 6.63 1.77
N MET A 36 -4.63 5.42 1.89
CA MET A 36 -3.69 4.87 0.91
C MET A 36 -4.36 4.66 -0.46
N SER A 37 -5.62 4.21 -0.49
CA SER A 37 -6.36 4.09 -1.75
C SER A 37 -6.57 5.43 -2.46
N MET A 38 -6.81 6.51 -1.69
CA MET A 38 -6.90 7.87 -2.23
C MET A 38 -5.56 8.31 -2.81
N LEU A 39 -4.45 8.12 -2.09
CA LEU A 39 -3.11 8.47 -2.60
C LEU A 39 -2.77 7.74 -3.90
N ILE A 40 -3.02 6.44 -3.96
CA ILE A 40 -2.79 5.62 -5.18
C ILE A 40 -3.63 6.17 -6.34
N SER A 41 -4.90 6.48 -6.10
CA SER A 41 -5.77 7.04 -7.15
C SER A 41 -5.24 8.38 -7.69
N ILE A 42 -4.76 9.28 -6.83
CA ILE A 42 -4.22 10.59 -7.24
C ILE A 42 -2.95 10.40 -8.06
N MET A 43 -2.02 9.55 -7.61
CA MET A 43 -0.72 9.38 -8.26
C MET A 43 -0.80 8.65 -9.61
N PHE A 44 -1.66 7.64 -9.73
CA PHE A 44 -1.72 6.79 -10.93
C PHE A 44 -2.85 7.15 -11.90
N SER A 45 -4.02 7.55 -11.41
CA SER A 45 -5.20 7.75 -12.27
C SER A 45 -5.47 9.22 -12.63
N GLY A 46 -4.82 10.19 -11.96
CA GLY A 46 -4.77 11.59 -12.42
C GLY A 46 -6.13 12.24 -12.69
N LEU A 47 -7.11 12.04 -11.80
CA LEU A 47 -8.47 12.50 -11.99
C LEU A 47 -8.77 13.83 -11.28
N ASN A 48 -9.67 14.61 -11.87
CA ASN A 48 -10.25 15.78 -11.22
C ASN A 48 -10.93 15.36 -9.91
N LEU A 49 -10.47 15.91 -8.78
CA LEU A 49 -10.98 15.61 -7.43
C LEU A 49 -12.50 15.78 -7.31
N TYR A 50 -13.07 16.71 -8.09
CA TYR A 50 -14.50 17.02 -8.08
C TYR A 50 -15.34 16.11 -8.98
N SER A 51 -14.71 15.25 -9.78
CA SER A 51 -15.44 14.36 -10.68
C SER A 51 -15.98 13.15 -9.93
N ILE A 52 -17.20 12.73 -10.25
CA ILE A 52 -17.81 11.50 -9.71
C ILE A 52 -16.96 10.27 -10.06
N PHE A 53 -16.27 10.31 -11.19
CA PHE A 53 -15.38 9.24 -11.64
C PHE A 53 -14.20 9.00 -10.69
N PHE A 54 -13.70 10.04 -10.00
CA PHE A 54 -12.65 9.90 -8.97
C PHE A 54 -13.10 8.99 -7.83
N PHE A 55 -14.33 9.18 -7.33
CA PHE A 55 -14.87 8.34 -6.26
C PHE A 55 -15.02 6.87 -6.68
N PHE A 56 -15.42 6.61 -7.93
CA PHE A 56 -15.47 5.24 -8.46
C PHE A 56 -14.09 4.58 -8.50
N VAL A 57 -13.06 5.32 -8.89
CA VAL A 57 -11.68 4.79 -8.93
C VAL A 57 -11.14 4.52 -7.52
N VAL A 58 -11.41 5.40 -6.55
CA VAL A 58 -11.07 5.15 -5.14
C VAL A 58 -11.76 3.87 -4.63
N MET A 59 -13.06 3.71 -4.89
CA MET A 59 -13.80 2.51 -4.52
C MET A 59 -13.24 1.24 -5.17
N PHE A 60 -12.79 1.33 -6.42
CA PHE A 60 -12.14 0.22 -7.10
C PHE A 60 -10.81 -0.17 -6.43
N TYR A 61 -9.97 0.79 -6.06
CA TYR A 61 -8.73 0.48 -5.33
C TYR A 61 -8.97 -0.09 -3.93
N MET A 62 -9.98 0.42 -3.21
CA MET A 62 -10.41 -0.16 -1.94
C MET A 62 -10.83 -1.62 -2.11
N PHE A 63 -11.64 -1.91 -3.13
CA PHE A 63 -12.05 -3.26 -3.47
C PHE A 63 -10.85 -4.16 -3.77
N LEU A 64 -9.86 -3.69 -4.53
CA LEU A 64 -8.65 -4.46 -4.82
C LEU A 64 -7.87 -4.83 -3.55
N ILE A 65 -7.66 -3.90 -2.62
CA ILE A 65 -6.91 -4.17 -1.38
C ILE A 65 -7.63 -5.25 -0.54
N ILE A 66 -8.94 -5.15 -0.41
CA ILE A 66 -9.75 -6.12 0.33
C ILE A 66 -9.75 -7.48 -0.39
N TRP A 67 -9.84 -7.48 -1.72
CA TRP A 67 -9.83 -8.69 -2.52
C TRP A 67 -8.49 -9.43 -2.44
N ILE A 68 -7.37 -8.72 -2.54
CA ILE A 68 -6.01 -9.26 -2.40
C ILE A 68 -5.84 -9.92 -1.03
N ARG A 69 -6.34 -9.30 0.04
CA ARG A 69 -6.32 -9.86 1.40
C ARG A 69 -7.09 -11.18 1.50
N GLY A 70 -8.14 -11.36 0.70
CA GLY A 70 -8.95 -12.59 0.69
C GLY A 70 -8.41 -13.73 -0.18
N VAL A 71 -7.58 -13.43 -1.19
CA VAL A 71 -7.13 -14.42 -2.18
C VAL A 71 -5.73 -14.95 -1.90
N LEU A 72 -4.83 -14.13 -1.37
CA LEU A 72 -3.42 -14.51 -1.23
C LEU A 72 -3.15 -15.24 0.09
N PRO A 73 -2.36 -16.33 0.08
CA PRO A 73 -1.85 -16.91 1.31
C PRO A 73 -0.89 -15.93 1.99
N ARG A 74 -0.83 -15.99 3.33
CA ARG A 74 0.09 -15.17 4.11
C ARG A 74 1.54 -15.53 3.75
N ILE A 75 2.32 -14.51 3.40
CA ILE A 75 3.76 -14.63 3.11
C ILE A 75 4.53 -14.58 4.43
N ARG A 76 5.63 -15.33 4.59
CA ARG A 76 6.47 -15.26 5.78
C ARG A 76 7.30 -13.97 5.83
N TYR A 77 7.69 -13.52 7.03
CA TYR A 77 8.49 -12.30 7.19
C TYR A 77 9.81 -12.34 6.38
N ASP A 78 10.50 -13.48 6.37
CA ASP A 78 11.75 -13.68 5.63
C ASP A 78 11.58 -13.41 4.12
N GLU A 79 10.49 -13.92 3.55
CA GLU A 79 10.16 -13.78 2.13
C GLU A 79 9.74 -12.35 1.80
N LEU A 80 8.97 -11.69 2.68
CA LEU A 80 8.63 -10.27 2.51
C LEU A 80 9.88 -9.39 2.52
N MET A 81 10.79 -9.60 3.48
CA MET A 81 12.03 -8.83 3.56
C MET A 81 12.90 -9.08 2.33
N TYR A 82 12.96 -10.33 1.85
CA TYR A 82 13.65 -10.66 0.60
C TYR A 82 13.06 -9.91 -0.61
N MET A 83 11.73 -9.88 -0.75
CA MET A 83 11.06 -9.15 -1.83
C MET A 83 11.37 -7.64 -1.77
N CYS A 84 11.26 -7.03 -0.59
CA CYS A 84 11.53 -5.60 -0.43
C CYS A 84 12.98 -5.24 -0.80
N TRP A 85 13.96 -5.97 -0.25
CA TRP A 85 15.37 -5.59 -0.38
C TRP A 85 16.03 -6.09 -1.66
N LYS A 86 15.75 -7.32 -2.11
CA LYS A 86 16.43 -7.89 -3.28
C LYS A 86 15.68 -7.68 -4.59
N GLN A 87 14.38 -7.43 -4.56
CA GLN A 87 13.59 -7.28 -5.79
C GLN A 87 13.10 -5.83 -5.96
N ILE A 88 12.33 -5.30 -5.01
CA ILE A 88 11.68 -3.99 -5.14
C ILE A 88 12.71 -2.85 -5.12
N LEU A 89 13.66 -2.87 -4.17
CA LEU A 89 14.66 -1.81 -4.06
C LEU A 89 15.54 -1.66 -5.32
N PRO A 90 16.20 -2.71 -5.85
CA PRO A 90 16.99 -2.56 -7.07
C PRO A 90 16.12 -2.18 -8.28
N LEU A 91 14.89 -2.71 -8.39
CA LEU A 91 13.98 -2.33 -9.48
C LEU A 91 13.62 -0.85 -9.44
N SER A 92 13.32 -0.31 -8.25
CA SER A 92 12.98 1.10 -8.07
C SER A 92 14.15 2.04 -8.42
N LEU A 93 15.39 1.65 -8.09
CA LEU A 93 16.59 2.42 -8.42
C LEU A 93 16.86 2.43 -9.93
N ILE A 94 16.71 1.29 -10.60
CA ILE A 94 16.85 1.21 -12.06
C ILE A 94 15.79 2.09 -12.74
N TYR A 95 14.54 2.05 -12.26
CA TYR A 95 13.47 2.89 -12.81
C TYR A 95 13.76 4.38 -12.62
N LEU A 96 14.28 4.79 -11.47
CA LEU A 96 14.63 6.20 -11.21
C LEU A 96 15.73 6.67 -12.17
N ILE A 97 16.80 5.89 -12.33
CA ILE A 97 17.89 6.21 -13.27
C ILE A 97 17.35 6.29 -14.71
N PHE A 98 16.47 5.36 -15.10
CA PHE A 98 15.85 5.35 -16.42
C PHE A 98 15.01 6.60 -16.69
N VAL A 99 14.12 6.97 -15.76
CA VAL A 99 13.28 8.17 -15.89
C VAL A 99 14.12 9.45 -15.93
N PHE A 100 15.17 9.53 -15.10
CA PHE A 100 16.10 10.65 -15.13
C PHE A 100 16.85 10.74 -16.46
N GLY A 101 17.34 9.61 -16.98
CA GLY A 101 18.01 9.54 -18.28
C GLY A 101 17.10 9.98 -19.43
N LEU A 102 15.86 9.47 -19.48
CA LEU A 102 14.87 9.89 -20.47
C LEU A 102 14.58 11.39 -20.40
N LYS A 103 14.42 11.95 -19.19
CA LYS A 103 14.20 13.39 -19.00
C LYS A 103 15.37 14.21 -19.57
N MET A 104 16.61 13.81 -19.31
CA MET A 104 17.79 14.52 -19.84
C MET A 104 17.86 14.46 -21.37
N ILE A 105 17.52 13.32 -21.97
CA ILE A 105 17.47 13.17 -23.44
C ILE A 105 16.40 14.09 -24.04
N MET A 106 15.20 14.14 -23.44
CA MET A 106 14.12 15.02 -23.90
C MET A 106 14.52 16.50 -23.80
N ILE A 107 15.25 16.90 -22.75
CA ILE A 107 15.77 18.27 -22.61
C ILE A 107 16.81 18.59 -23.69
N TYR A 108 17.63 17.63 -24.11
CA TYR A 108 18.62 17.86 -25.18
C TYR A 108 17.99 17.93 -26.57
N LEU A 109 16.88 17.22 -26.79
CA LEU A 109 16.17 17.18 -28.07
C LEU A 109 15.29 18.42 -28.33
N TYR A 110 14.92 19.17 -27.28
CA TYR A 110 14.08 20.38 -27.34
C TYR A 110 14.95 21.63 -27.27
#